data_AF-A0A2D4HI22-F1
#
_entry.id   AF-A0A2D4HI22-F1
#
_cell.length_a   1.000
_cell.length_b   1.000
_cell.length_c   1.000
_cell.angle_alpha   90.00
_cell.angle_beta   90.00
_cell.angle_gamma   90.00
#
_symmetry.space_group_name_H-M   'P 1'
#
loop_
_entity.id
_entity.type
_entity.pdbx_description
1 polymer ?
#
loop_
_entity_poly.entity_id
_entity_poly.type
_entity_poly.pdbx_seq_one_letter_code
_entity_poly.pdbx_strand_id
1 'polypeptide(L)'
;KKKRFLIKPAPGPPRKDRQLPHVLLNEHRNVLAAAHQVNQLPFPFENSQQFERSIQAPVGSTWNTQRAFQQLTAPRIITRPGQIIRPISAEDTNLMHQKDRSTATSRLKPDLELTLPLRQPRPHRIPKKKGR
;
A
#
# COMPACT_ATOMS: atom_id res chain seq x y z
N LYS A 1 60.86 16.22 4.55
CA LYS A 1 60.25 14.89 4.80
C LYS A 1 58.78 15.07 5.17
N LYS A 2 57.81 14.62 4.36
CA LYS A 2 56.36 14.73 4.68
C LYS A 2 56.01 13.75 5.81
N LYS A 3 55.54 14.25 6.95
CA LYS A 3 54.97 13.40 8.02
C LYS A 3 53.64 12.84 7.52
N ARG A 4 53.53 11.52 7.39
CA ARG A 4 52.26 10.85 7.09
C ARG A 4 51.40 10.92 8.37
N PHE A 5 50.37 11.74 8.36
CA PHE A 5 49.37 11.73 9.42
C PHE A 5 48.49 10.50 9.25
N LEU A 6 48.49 9.61 10.24
CA LEU A 6 47.49 8.55 10.37
C LEU A 6 46.21 9.19 10.90
N ILE A 7 45.41 9.78 10.00
CA ILE A 7 44.08 10.27 10.37
C ILE A 7 43.21 9.02 10.57
N LYS A 8 42.81 8.77 11.83
CA LYS A 8 41.82 7.72 12.13
C LYS A 8 40.50 8.12 11.46
N PRO A 9 39.81 7.21 10.76
CA PRO A 9 38.52 7.51 10.16
C PRO A 9 37.52 7.94 11.23
N ALA A 10 36.63 8.85 10.88
CA ALA A 10 35.54 9.26 11.77
C ALA A 10 34.74 8.02 12.20
N PRO A 11 34.32 7.94 13.47
CA PRO A 11 33.50 6.82 13.94
C PRO A 11 32.21 6.77 13.11
N GLY A 12 31.83 5.56 12.69
CA GLY A 12 30.58 5.34 11.97
C GLY A 12 29.35 5.79 12.79
N PRO A 13 28.19 5.93 12.14
CA PRO A 13 26.95 6.27 12.84
C PRO A 13 26.69 5.27 13.98
N PRO A 14 26.16 5.74 15.12
CA PRO A 14 25.84 4.88 16.25
C PRO A 14 24.76 3.87 15.84
N ARG A 15 24.83 2.66 16.40
CA ARG A 15 23.82 1.61 16.19
C ARG A 15 22.43 2.10 16.59
N LYS A 16 21.42 1.63 15.86
CA LYS A 16 20.01 2.02 16.08
C LYS A 16 19.46 1.51 17.41
N ASP A 17 20.03 0.41 17.90
CA ASP A 17 19.58 -0.30 19.10
C ASP A 17 20.14 0.25 20.42
N ARG A 18 21.00 1.28 20.36
CA ARG A 18 21.69 1.85 21.55
C ARG A 18 20.75 2.24 22.70
N GLN A 19 19.53 2.67 22.40
CA GLN A 19 18.56 3.12 23.40
C GLN A 19 17.74 1.98 24.04
N LEU A 20 17.92 0.73 23.57
CA LEU A 20 17.14 -0.42 24.00
C LEU A 20 17.98 -1.33 24.93
N PRO A 21 17.54 -1.62 26.18
CA PRO A 21 18.39 -2.26 27.19
C PRO A 21 18.68 -3.75 26.93
N HIS A 22 17.85 -4.44 26.16
CA HIS A 22 17.93 -5.90 25.96
C HIS A 22 17.84 -6.31 24.48
N VAL A 23 18.08 -5.36 23.57
CA VAL A 23 17.94 -5.62 22.13
C VAL A 23 19.30 -5.43 21.47
N LEU A 24 19.76 -6.49 20.80
CA LEU A 24 20.92 -6.45 19.92
C LEU A 24 20.44 -6.76 18.49
N LEU A 25 20.51 -5.77 17.61
CA LEU A 25 20.06 -5.89 16.22
C LEU A 25 21.25 -6.09 15.28
N ASN A 26 21.13 -7.05 14.37
CA ASN A 26 22.08 -7.20 13.27
C ASN A 26 21.68 -6.27 12.12
N GLU A 27 22.51 -5.27 11.83
CA GLU A 27 22.28 -4.27 10.78
C GLU A 27 22.86 -4.67 9.40
N HIS A 28 23.41 -5.89 9.28
CA HIS A 28 23.94 -6.38 8.01
C HIS A 28 22.83 -6.62 6.97
N ARG A 29 23.03 -6.14 5.73
CA ARG A 29 22.09 -6.35 4.61
C ARG A 29 22.09 -7.82 4.18
N ASN A 30 20.90 -8.40 4.04
CA ASN A 30 20.74 -9.73 3.46
C ASN A 30 20.74 -9.64 1.92
N VAL A 31 21.77 -10.21 1.29
CA VAL A 31 21.97 -10.18 -0.17
C VAL A 31 20.93 -11.04 -0.91
N LEU A 32 20.54 -12.17 -0.34
CA LEU A 32 19.55 -13.07 -0.94
C LEU A 32 18.15 -12.45 -0.92
N ALA A 33 17.77 -11.82 0.19
CA ALA A 33 16.49 -11.12 0.28
C ALA A 33 16.43 -9.87 -0.62
N ALA A 34 17.56 -9.18 -0.78
CA ALA A 34 17.66 -8.00 -1.62
C ALA A 34 17.34 -8.28 -3.10
N ALA A 35 17.59 -9.50 -3.59
CA ALA A 35 17.26 -9.88 -4.97
C ALA A 35 15.76 -9.86 -5.27
N HIS A 36 14.92 -10.02 -4.24
CA HIS A 36 13.46 -10.00 -4.35
C HIS A 36 12.84 -8.64 -4.04
N GLN A 37 13.66 -7.66 -3.62
CA GLN A 37 13.21 -6.31 -3.36
C GLN A 37 13.32 -5.46 -4.63
N VAL A 38 12.48 -4.45 -4.71
CA VAL A 38 12.51 -3.50 -5.84
C VAL A 38 13.72 -2.57 -5.68
N ASN A 39 14.56 -2.50 -6.72
CA ASN A 39 15.77 -1.67 -6.70
C ASN A 39 15.48 -0.18 -6.89
N GLN A 40 14.49 0.16 -7.70
CA GLN A 40 14.10 1.54 -8.04
C GLN A 40 12.58 1.67 -8.09
N LEU A 41 12.07 2.81 -7.62
CA LEU A 41 10.63 3.08 -7.58
C LEU A 41 10.03 3.06 -9.00
N PRO A 42 9.00 2.24 -9.27
CA PRO A 42 8.39 2.19 -10.59
C PRO A 42 7.50 3.41 -10.85
N PHE A 43 7.51 3.89 -12.09
CA PHE A 43 6.51 4.86 -12.58
C PHE A 43 5.11 4.22 -12.49
N PRO A 44 4.04 4.92 -12.05
CA PRO A 44 3.88 6.37 -11.84
C PRO A 44 4.04 6.84 -10.38
N PHE A 45 4.65 6.06 -9.49
CA PHE A 45 4.74 6.42 -8.08
C PHE A 45 5.85 7.45 -7.82
N GLU A 46 5.57 8.43 -6.95
CA GLU A 46 6.54 9.45 -6.54
C GLU A 46 7.26 9.09 -5.24
N ASN A 47 6.59 8.32 -4.37
CA ASN A 47 7.09 7.93 -3.05
C ASN A 47 7.04 6.41 -2.86
N SER A 48 8.05 5.83 -2.18
CA SER A 48 8.08 4.40 -1.83
C SER A 48 6.87 3.97 -1.02
N GLN A 49 6.40 4.83 -0.11
CA GLN A 49 5.22 4.54 0.72
C GLN A 49 3.94 4.37 -0.12
N GLN A 50 3.81 5.07 -1.25
CA GLN A 50 2.67 4.90 -2.16
C GLN A 50 2.74 3.53 -2.85
N PHE A 51 3.92 3.17 -3.36
CA PHE A 51 4.13 1.88 -4.00
C PHE A 51 3.89 0.73 -3.04
N GLU A 52 4.48 0.76 -1.84
CA GLU A 52 4.31 -0.30 -0.83
C GLU A 52 2.84 -0.49 -0.44
N ARG A 53 2.08 0.61 -0.26
CA ARG A 53 0.64 0.55 0.01
C ARG A 53 -0.16 -0.07 -1.13
N SER A 54 0.24 0.20 -2.38
CA SER A 54 -0.46 -0.34 -3.56
C SER A 54 -0.35 -1.85 -3.70
N ILE A 55 0.77 -2.44 -3.27
CA ILE A 55 1.03 -3.89 -3.38
C ILE A 55 0.83 -4.64 -2.04
N GLN A 56 0.41 -3.94 -0.98
CA GLN A 56 0.30 -4.52 0.36
C GLN A 56 -0.72 -5.67 0.45
N ALA A 57 -1.79 -5.61 -0.33
CA ALA A 57 -2.86 -6.58 -0.31
C ALA A 57 -2.61 -7.72 -1.32
N PRO A 58 -2.74 -9.00 -0.91
CA PRO A 58 -2.62 -10.12 -1.84
C PRO A 58 -3.82 -10.19 -2.79
N VAL A 59 -3.60 -10.56 -4.05
CA VAL A 59 -4.67 -10.65 -5.06
C VAL A 59 -5.33 -12.04 -5.09
N GLY A 60 -4.59 -13.10 -4.76
CA GLY A 60 -5.01 -14.49 -4.99
C GLY A 60 -6.32 -14.92 -4.30
N SER A 61 -6.97 -15.95 -4.86
CA SER A 61 -8.23 -16.53 -4.35
C SER A 61 -8.11 -17.19 -2.98
N THR A 62 -6.91 -17.55 -2.54
CA THR A 62 -6.67 -18.10 -1.20
C THR A 62 -6.92 -17.06 -0.09
N TRP A 63 -6.67 -15.78 -0.39
CA TRP A 63 -6.75 -14.69 0.59
C TRP A 63 -7.99 -13.80 0.41
N ASN A 64 -8.67 -13.90 -0.74
CA ASN A 64 -9.83 -13.09 -1.09
C ASN A 64 -11.05 -13.97 -1.38
N THR A 65 -12.25 -13.42 -1.20
CA THR A 65 -13.47 -14.11 -1.65
C THR A 65 -13.52 -14.22 -3.18
N GLN A 66 -14.20 -15.24 -3.70
CA GLN A 66 -14.36 -15.47 -5.14
C GLN A 66 -14.81 -14.21 -5.90
N ARG A 67 -15.78 -13.48 -5.36
CA ARG A 67 -16.30 -12.24 -5.96
C ARG A 67 -15.24 -11.13 -5.98
N ALA A 68 -14.53 -10.92 -4.88
CA ALA A 68 -13.47 -9.90 -4.81
C ALA A 68 -12.32 -10.24 -5.76
N PHE A 69 -11.91 -11.51 -5.82
CA PHE A 69 -10.90 -11.98 -6.76
C PHE A 69 -11.29 -11.69 -8.21
N GLN A 70 -12.52 -12.06 -8.61
CA GLN A 70 -13.03 -11.78 -9.95
C GLN A 70 -13.04 -10.29 -10.28
N GLN A 71 -13.36 -9.43 -9.31
CA GLN A 71 -13.35 -7.97 -9.50
C GLN A 71 -11.92 -7.41 -9.62
N LEU A 72 -10.99 -7.89 -8.80
CA LEU A 72 -9.59 -7.42 -8.79
C LEU A 72 -8.81 -7.87 -10.03
N THR A 73 -9.11 -9.05 -10.57
CA THR A 73 -8.43 -9.62 -11.75
C THR A 73 -9.13 -9.29 -13.07
N ALA A 74 -10.31 -8.65 -13.04
CA ALA A 74 -11.00 -8.23 -14.24
C ALA A 74 -10.16 -7.20 -15.02
N PRO A 75 -9.88 -7.44 -16.33
CA PRO A 75 -9.09 -6.50 -17.12
C PRO A 75 -9.88 -5.21 -17.38
N ARG A 76 -9.17 -4.09 -17.50
CA ARG A 76 -9.78 -2.78 -17.79
C ARG A 76 -10.52 -2.75 -19.13
N ILE A 77 -10.02 -3.48 -20.12
CA ILE A 77 -10.58 -3.53 -21.47
C ILE A 77 -11.01 -4.97 -21.74
N ILE A 78 -12.28 -5.14 -22.08
CA ILE A 78 -12.88 -6.43 -22.42
C ILE A 78 -13.45 -6.31 -23.83
N THR A 79 -12.92 -7.11 -24.76
CA THR A 79 -13.44 -7.23 -26.12
C THR A 79 -14.24 -8.52 -26.26
N ARG A 80 -15.26 -8.51 -27.12
CA ARG A 80 -16.04 -9.72 -27.41
C ARG A 80 -15.42 -10.45 -28.60
N PRO A 81 -15.17 -11.77 -28.51
CA PRO A 81 -14.65 -12.53 -29.63
C PRO A 81 -15.64 -12.48 -30.80
N GLY A 82 -15.13 -12.32 -32.02
CA GLY A 82 -15.94 -12.29 -33.25
C GLY A 82 -16.67 -10.96 -33.53
N GLN A 83 -16.61 -9.98 -32.62
CA GLN A 83 -17.24 -8.67 -32.83
C GLN A 83 -16.25 -7.67 -33.43
N ILE A 84 -16.60 -7.07 -34.56
CA ILE A 84 -15.84 -5.94 -35.13
C ILE A 84 -16.01 -4.71 -34.24
N ILE A 85 -14.89 -4.15 -33.79
CA ILE A 85 -14.84 -2.91 -33.00
C ILE A 85 -14.86 -1.73 -33.97
N ARG A 86 -15.99 -1.01 -34.03
CA ARG A 86 -16.12 0.20 -34.83
C ARG A 86 -15.46 1.38 -34.10
N PRO A 87 -14.93 2.38 -34.84
CA PRO A 87 -14.46 3.61 -34.23
C PRO A 87 -15.59 4.29 -33.47
N ILE A 88 -15.23 5.04 -32.44
CA ILE A 88 -16.18 5.77 -31.61
C ILE A 88 -16.85 6.86 -32.47
N SER A 89 -18.18 6.88 -32.51
CA SER A 89 -18.95 7.96 -33.13
C SER A 89 -19.32 9.03 -32.09
N ALA A 90 -19.67 10.24 -32.55
CA ALA A 90 -20.06 11.34 -31.67
C ALA A 90 -21.25 10.98 -30.76
N GLU A 91 -22.18 10.14 -31.25
CA GLU A 91 -23.36 9.68 -30.51
C GLU A 91 -22.97 8.74 -29.35
N ASP A 92 -21.92 7.92 -29.54
CA ASP A 92 -21.47 6.95 -28.54
C ASP A 92 -20.86 7.62 -27.30
N THR A 93 -20.27 8.81 -27.48
CA THR A 93 -19.65 9.57 -26.37
C THR A 93 -20.68 10.05 -25.33
N ASN A 94 -21.93 10.26 -25.75
CA ASN A 94 -23.00 10.79 -24.88
C ASN A 94 -23.65 9.71 -24.00
N LEU A 95 -23.49 8.43 -24.33
CA LEU A 95 -24.05 7.30 -23.57
C LEU A 95 -23.32 7.04 -22.24
N MET A 96 -22.06 7.48 -22.12
CA MET A 96 -21.25 7.28 -20.91
C MET A 96 -21.82 8.06 -19.71
N HIS A 97 -22.32 9.29 -19.92
CA HIS A 97 -22.76 10.18 -18.83
C HIS A 97 -24.14 9.85 -18.23
N GLN A 98 -25.00 9.09 -18.92
CA GLN A 98 -26.34 8.75 -18.40
C GLN A 98 -26.35 7.55 -17.44
N LYS A 99 -25.36 6.65 -17.56
CA LYS A 99 -25.29 5.41 -16.76
C LYS A 99 -24.82 5.66 -15.32
N ASP A 100 -23.95 6.65 -15.15
CA ASP A 100 -23.48 7.08 -13.82
C ASP A 100 -24.57 7.89 -13.09
N ARG A 101 -25.42 8.63 -13.82
CA ARG A 101 -26.50 9.43 -13.22
C ARG A 101 -27.68 8.59 -12.71
N SER A 102 -28.01 7.49 -13.38
CA SER A 102 -29.12 6.59 -13.01
C SER A 102 -28.78 5.60 -11.88
N THR A 103 -27.49 5.32 -11.64
CA THR A 103 -27.03 4.53 -10.49
C THR A 103 -26.73 5.39 -9.26
N ALA A 104 -26.59 6.71 -9.42
CA ALA A 104 -26.30 7.68 -8.36
C ALA A 104 -27.51 8.10 -7.50
N THR A 105 -28.76 7.89 -7.93
CA THR A 105 -29.93 8.25 -7.10
C THR A 105 -30.07 7.40 -5.82
N SER A 106 -29.29 6.32 -5.65
CA SER A 106 -29.32 5.50 -4.41
C SER A 106 -28.15 5.70 -3.44
N ARG A 107 -27.17 6.57 -3.73
CA ARG A 107 -26.04 6.79 -2.81
C ARG A 107 -25.72 8.27 -2.64
N LEU A 108 -26.40 8.90 -1.69
CA LEU A 108 -26.03 10.20 -1.17
C LEU A 108 -24.71 10.09 -0.37
N LYS A 109 -23.65 10.70 -0.91
CA LYS A 109 -22.71 11.67 -0.28
C LYS A 109 -21.27 11.47 -0.80
N PRO A 110 -20.59 12.54 -1.26
CA PRO A 110 -19.16 12.54 -1.51
C PRO A 110 -18.43 13.02 -0.25
N ASP A 111 -17.85 12.10 0.53
CA ASP A 111 -16.88 12.46 1.56
C ASP A 111 -15.52 11.88 1.16
N LEU A 112 -14.74 12.65 0.41
CA LEU A 112 -13.30 12.44 0.24
C LEU A 112 -12.58 13.38 1.21
N GLU A 113 -12.58 13.02 2.48
CA GLU A 113 -11.66 13.52 3.50
C GLU A 113 -10.86 12.31 3.99
N LEU A 114 -9.55 12.28 3.67
CA LEU A 114 -8.60 11.29 4.18
C LEU A 114 -8.23 11.60 5.63
N THR A 115 -9.22 11.65 6.53
CA THR A 115 -8.94 11.72 7.97
C THR A 115 -8.83 10.29 8.50
N LEU A 116 -7.61 9.83 8.76
CA LEU A 116 -7.39 8.57 9.49
C LEU A 116 -8.03 8.69 10.88
N PRO A 117 -8.93 7.78 11.30
CA PRO A 117 -9.52 7.87 12.63
C PRO A 117 -8.45 7.60 13.69
N LEU A 118 -8.33 8.51 14.66
CA LEU A 118 -7.54 8.30 15.86
C LEU A 118 -8.11 7.09 16.61
N ARG A 119 -7.33 6.01 16.68
CA ARG A 119 -7.68 4.76 17.37
C ARG A 119 -7.81 5.05 18.87
N GLN A 120 -9.05 5.21 19.37
CA GLN A 120 -9.29 5.35 20.80
C GLN A 120 -8.95 4.04 21.53
N PRO A 121 -8.20 4.07 22.65
CA PRO A 121 -7.92 2.88 23.43
C PRO A 121 -9.19 2.38 24.12
N ARG A 122 -9.46 1.07 24.01
CA ARG A 122 -10.58 0.42 24.72
C ARG A 122 -10.32 0.44 26.22
N PRO A 123 -11.29 0.82 27.07
CA PRO A 123 -11.08 0.78 28.52
C PRO A 123 -10.94 -0.67 29.02
N HIS A 124 -9.91 -0.92 29.81
CA HIS A 124 -9.75 -2.18 30.53
C HIS A 124 -10.84 -2.30 31.61
N ARG A 125 -11.71 -3.30 31.45
CA ARG A 125 -12.79 -3.62 32.40
C ARG A 125 -12.18 -4.35 33.60
N ILE A 126 -11.98 -3.64 34.72
CA ILE A 126 -11.53 -4.25 35.98
C ILE A 126 -12.74 -4.94 36.63
N PRO A 127 -12.68 -6.24 36.96
CA PRO A 127 -13.77 -6.92 37.65
C PRO A 127 -13.83 -6.48 39.13
N LYS A 128 -15.01 -6.02 39.58
CA LYS A 128 -15.25 -5.68 40.98
C LYS A 128 -15.26 -6.96 41.83
N LYS A 129 -14.34 -7.03 42.79
CA LYS A 129 -14.33 -8.04 43.86
C LYS A 129 -15.64 -7.91 44.65
N LYS A 130 -16.51 -8.92 44.62
CA LYS A 130 -17.64 -9.04 45.55
C LYS A 130 -17.06 -9.35 46.94
N GLY A 131 -17.21 -8.40 47.86
CA GLY A 131 -16.96 -8.64 49.28
C GLY A 131 -18.03 -9.55 49.88
N ARG A 132 -17.63 -10.33 50.88
CA ARG A 132 -18.51 -10.92 51.88
C ARG A 132 -18.92 -9.84 52.87
#